data_AF-A0A1Q6QY85-F1
#
_entry.id   AF-A0A1Q6QY85-F1
#
_cell.length_a   1.000
_cell.length_b   1.000
_cell.length_c   1.000
_cell.angle_alpha   90.00
_cell.angle_beta   90.00
_cell.angle_gamma   90.00
#
_symmetry.space_group_name_H-M   'P 1'
#
loop_
_entity.id
_entity.type
_entity.pdbx_description
1 polymer ?
#
loop_
_entity_poly.entity_id
_entity_poly.type
_entity_poly.pdbx_seq_one_letter_code
_entity_poly.pdbx_strand_id
1 'polypeptide(L)'
;MKHIGFKNLYLYTKMRNVGGIAQTEAQKSSDLFMKCRYLDELTGGKGVVFATGTPVSNSMVELYTMQRYLQYNTLEKSGLLQFDSWASTFGKTVSALELNPARNRL
;
A
#
# COMPACT_ATOMS: atom_id res chain seq x y z
N MET A 1 19.28 -1.52 -0.95
CA MET A 1 18.60 -0.59 -1.86
C MET A 1 17.13 -0.49 -1.42
N LYS A 2 16.70 0.61 -0.77
CA LYS A 2 15.35 0.75 -0.21
C LYS A 2 14.37 1.20 -1.31
N HIS A 3 13.63 0.26 -1.91
CA HIS A 3 12.53 0.51 -2.87
C HIS A 3 11.23 1.04 -2.19
N ILE A 4 11.34 1.68 -1.02
CA ILE A 4 10.21 2.04 -0.14
C ILE A 4 9.49 3.34 -0.59
N GLY A 5 10.12 4.15 -1.44
CA GLY A 5 9.64 5.52 -1.74
C GLY A 5 8.32 5.64 -2.51
N PHE A 6 7.85 4.58 -3.16
CA PHE A 6 6.62 4.57 -3.97
C PHE A 6 5.46 3.81 -3.33
N LYS A 7 5.66 3.20 -2.16
CA LYS A 7 4.60 2.44 -1.46
C LYS A 7 4.03 3.20 -0.27
N ASN A 8 4.37 4.49 -0.15
CA ASN A 8 3.93 5.39 0.90
C ASN A 8 2.93 6.42 0.35
N LEU A 9 1.81 5.92 -0.17
CA LEU A 9 0.71 6.74 -0.65
C LEU A 9 -0.21 7.11 0.51
N TYR A 10 -0.65 8.37 0.57
CA TYR A 10 -1.55 8.84 1.62
C TYR A 10 -2.75 7.91 1.81
N LEU A 11 -3.10 7.72 3.08
CA LEU A 11 -4.12 6.78 3.50
C LEU A 11 -4.80 7.30 4.75
N TYR A 12 -6.11 7.43 4.68
CA TYR A 12 -6.94 7.75 5.84
C TYR A 12 -7.55 6.45 6.39
N THR A 13 -7.45 6.26 7.71
CA THR A 13 -7.92 5.06 8.41
C THR A 13 -8.28 5.40 9.85
N LYS A 14 -9.34 4.76 10.38
CA LYS A 14 -9.70 4.84 11.80
C LYS A 14 -9.01 3.78 12.64
N MET A 15 -8.34 2.80 12.00
CA MET A 15 -7.61 1.75 12.70
C MET A 15 -6.38 2.35 13.39
N ARG A 16 -6.18 2.00 14.67
CA ARG A 16 -4.99 2.38 15.44
C ARG A 16 -4.01 1.22 15.47
N ASN A 17 -2.71 1.52 15.60
CA ASN A 17 -1.63 0.53 15.75
C ASN A 17 -1.40 -0.41 14.55
N VAL A 18 -1.76 0.00 13.34
CA VAL A 18 -1.37 -0.73 12.12
C VAL A 18 0.03 -0.28 11.70
N GLY A 19 1.00 -1.19 11.75
CA GLY A 19 2.37 -0.94 11.29
C GLY A 19 2.38 -0.47 9.83
N GLY A 20 3.26 0.49 9.51
CA GLY A 20 3.43 1.00 8.15
C GLY A 20 2.45 2.07 7.67
N ILE A 21 1.53 2.56 8.53
CA ILE A 21 0.84 3.83 8.26
C ILE A 21 1.89 4.95 8.40
N ALA A 22 2.29 5.57 7.29
CA ALA A 22 3.13 6.75 7.36
C ALA A 22 2.31 7.97 7.79
N GLN A 23 2.90 8.80 8.64
CA GLN A 23 2.29 10.07 9.05
C GLN A 23 2.52 11.19 8.03
N THR A 24 3.42 10.97 7.06
CA THR A 24 3.75 11.93 6.01
C THR A 24 3.58 11.28 4.63
N GLU A 25 2.79 11.96 3.79
CA GLU A 25 2.57 11.59 2.40
C GLU A 25 3.87 11.75 1.60
N ALA A 26 4.24 10.72 0.83
CA ALA A 26 5.36 10.83 -0.10
C ALA A 26 4.86 11.38 -1.44
N GLN A 27 5.28 12.60 -1.80
CA GLN A 27 4.93 13.26 -3.07
C GLN A 27 5.14 12.37 -4.31
N LYS A 28 6.20 11.55 -4.31
CA LYS A 28 6.51 10.57 -5.37
C LYS A 28 5.45 9.47 -5.50
N SER A 29 4.85 9.05 -4.38
CA SER A 29 3.79 8.03 -4.36
C SER A 29 2.49 8.58 -4.93
N SER A 30 2.18 9.86 -4.67
CA SER A 30 0.99 10.55 -5.19
C SER A 30 1.12 10.87 -6.69
N ASP A 31 2.29 11.31 -7.14
CA ASP A 31 2.60 11.47 -8.58
C ASP A 31 2.46 10.15 -9.34
N LEU A 32 3.01 9.05 -8.81
CA LEU A 32 2.84 7.73 -9.41
C LEU A 32 1.37 7.29 -9.43
N PHE A 33 0.62 7.58 -8.36
CA PHE A 33 -0.81 7.26 -8.31
C PHE A 33 -1.57 7.93 -9.43
N MET A 34 -1.37 9.24 -9.61
CA MET A 34 -2.03 10.01 -10.68
C MET A 34 -1.69 9.44 -12.07
N LYS A 35 -0.43 9.04 -12.29
CA LYS A 35 -0.01 8.41 -13.55
C LYS A 35 -0.68 7.06 -13.78
N CYS A 36 -0.79 6.22 -12.75
CA CYS A 36 -1.54 4.97 -12.85
C CYS A 36 -3.01 5.22 -13.21
N ARG A 37 -3.65 6.20 -12.58
CA ARG A 37 -5.05 6.56 -12.87
C ARG A 37 -5.24 7.06 -14.30
N TYR A 38 -4.35 7.94 -14.76
CA TYR A 38 -4.38 8.42 -16.14
C TYR A 38 -4.19 7.28 -17.15
N LEU A 39 -3.26 6.36 -16.89
CA LEU A 39 -3.09 5.18 -17.75
C LEU A 39 -4.31 4.27 -17.72
N ASP A 40 -4.92 4.04 -16.55
CA ASP A 40 -6.15 3.25 -16.43
C ASP A 40 -7.28 3.81 -17.29
N GLU A 41 -7.43 5.14 -17.34
CA GLU A 41 -8.43 5.83 -18.18
C GLU A 41 -8.18 5.59 -19.67
N LEU A 42 -6.91 5.61 -20.11
CA LEU A 42 -6.54 5.42 -21.50
C LEU A 42 -6.63 3.95 -21.95
N THR A 43 -6.32 3.00 -21.07
CA THR A 43 -6.13 1.59 -21.43
C THR A 43 -7.23 0.66 -20.91
N GLY A 44 -8.16 1.18 -20.10
CA GLY A 44 -9.17 0.39 -19.41
C GLY A 44 -8.59 -0.48 -18.29
N GLY A 45 -7.59 0.03 -17.56
CA GLY A 45 -6.96 -0.68 -16.44
C GLY A 45 -5.87 -1.66 -16.83
N LYS A 46 -5.19 -1.43 -17.97
CA LYS A 46 -4.11 -2.27 -18.51
C LYS A 46 -2.80 -1.49 -18.64
N GLY A 47 -1.66 -2.19 -18.72
CA GLY A 47 -0.38 -1.56 -19.08
C GLY A 47 0.42 -0.98 -17.91
N VAL A 48 -0.01 -1.17 -16.65
CA VAL A 48 0.81 -0.92 -15.47
C VAL A 48 1.21 -2.26 -14.85
N VAL A 49 2.51 -2.54 -14.79
CA VAL A 49 3.08 -3.72 -14.12
C VAL A 49 4.23 -3.27 -13.24
N PHE A 50 4.23 -3.68 -11.98
CA PHE A 50 5.33 -3.39 -11.06
C PHE A 50 6.25 -4.60 -10.96
N ALA A 51 7.56 -4.37 -11.11
CA ALA A 51 8.59 -5.38 -10.86
C ALA A 51 9.27 -5.06 -9.52
N THR A 52 9.06 -5.92 -8.51
CA THR A 52 9.67 -5.77 -7.19
C THR A 52 10.28 -7.09 -6.72
N GLY A 53 11.55 -7.05 -6.30
CA GLY A 53 12.25 -8.21 -5.72
C GLY A 53 11.83 -8.53 -4.28
N THR A 54 11.02 -7.67 -3.65
CA THR A 54 10.42 -7.91 -2.33
C THR A 54 8.89 -7.87 -2.48
N PRO A 55 8.24 -8.97 -2.90
CA PRO A 55 6.78 -9.02 -3.02
C PRO A 55 6.07 -9.08 -1.66
N VAL A 56 6.80 -9.16 -0.55
CA VAL A 56 6.24 -9.11 0.80
C VAL A 56 6.28 -7.67 1.29
N SER A 57 5.15 -7.00 1.10
CA SER A 57 4.80 -5.78 1.81
C SER A 57 5.05 -5.97 3.30
N ASN A 58 5.98 -5.20 3.84
CA ASN A 58 6.29 -5.25 5.28
C ASN A 58 5.13 -4.70 6.13
N SER A 59 4.07 -4.20 5.48
CA SER A 59 2.84 -3.80 6.12
C SER A 59 1.61 -4.06 5.25
N MET A 60 0.47 -4.18 5.91
CA MET A 60 -0.85 -4.24 5.28
C MET A 60 -1.15 -3.00 4.43
N VAL A 61 -0.60 -1.84 4.82
CA VAL A 61 -0.72 -0.56 4.10
C VAL A 61 0.01 -0.57 2.76
N GLU A 62 1.20 -1.18 2.71
CA GLU A 62 1.95 -1.32 1.45
C GLU A 62 1.20 -2.25 0.48
N LEU A 63 0.60 -3.35 0.94
CA LEU A 63 -0.24 -4.23 0.09
C LEU A 63 -1.41 -3.46 -0.51
N TYR A 64 -2.13 -2.73 0.35
CA TYR A 64 -3.27 -1.97 -0.10
C TYR A 64 -2.88 -0.89 -1.12
N THR A 65 -1.77 -0.20 -0.88
CA THR A 65 -1.23 0.81 -1.80
C THR A 65 -0.86 0.21 -3.15
N MET A 66 -0.22 -0.97 -3.18
CA MET A 66 0.05 -1.70 -4.41
C MET A 66 -1.24 -2.05 -5.16
N GLN A 67 -2.29 -2.46 -4.44
CA GLN A 67 -3.57 -2.77 -5.07
C GLN A 67 -4.28 -1.52 -5.60
N ARG A 68 -4.16 -0.38 -4.93
CA ARG A 68 -4.62 0.92 -5.45
C ARG A 68 -3.90 1.33 -6.73
N TYR A 69 -2.63 0.98 -6.90
CA TYR A 69 -1.91 1.27 -8.15
C TYR A 69 -2.33 0.38 -9.32
N LEU A 70 -2.56 -0.90 -9.06
CA LEU A 70 -2.73 -1.90 -10.11
C LEU A 70 -4.19 -2.24 -10.41
N GLN A 71 -5.10 -2.03 -9.46
CA GLN A 71 -6.46 -2.57 -9.50
C GLN A 71 -7.49 -1.62 -8.88
N TYR A 72 -7.30 -0.30 -9.04
CA TYR A 72 -8.19 0.71 -8.46
C TYR A 72 -9.66 0.49 -8.85
N ASN A 73 -9.95 0.28 -10.14
CA ASN A 73 -11.33 0.11 -10.61
C ASN A 73 -12.00 -1.14 -10.01
N THR A 74 -11.22 -2.17 -9.68
CA THR A 74 -11.73 -3.37 -8.99
C THR A 74 -12.08 -3.06 -7.54
N LEU A 75 -11.23 -2.30 -6.85
CA LEU A 75 -11.50 -1.84 -5.48
C LEU A 75 -12.75 -0.96 -5.43
N GLU A 76 -12.90 -0.05 -6.39
CA GLU A 76 -14.08 0.82 -6.52
C GLU A 76 -15.37 0.02 -6.71
N LYS A 77 -15.39 -0.90 -7.69
CA LYS A 77 -16.55 -1.78 -7.94
C LYS A 77 -16.92 -2.66 -6.75
N SER A 78 -15.95 -2.96 -5.88
CA SER A 78 -16.15 -3.80 -4.70
C SER A 78 -16.46 -2.99 -3.43
N GLY A 79 -16.46 -1.65 -3.49
CA GLY A 79 -16.65 -0.80 -2.31
C GLY A 79 -15.46 -0.79 -1.33
N LEU A 80 -14.25 -1.14 -1.80
CA LEU A 80 -13.04 -1.35 -0.99
C LEU A 80 -11.99 -0.25 -1.18
N LEU A 81 -12.39 0.95 -1.64
CA LEU A 81 -11.49 2.12 -1.76
C LEU A 81 -11.10 2.73 -0.42
N GLN A 82 -11.83 2.42 0.65
CA GLN A 82 -11.42 2.77 2.00
C GLN A 82 -10.57 1.63 2.56
N PHE A 83 -9.42 2.00 3.12
CA PHE A 83 -8.51 1.03 3.72
C PHE A 83 -9.19 0.18 4.79
N ASP A 84 -10.01 0.78 5.64
CA ASP A 84 -10.69 0.07 6.73
C ASP A 84 -11.63 -1.02 6.18
N SER A 85 -12.35 -0.74 5.09
CA SER A 85 -13.22 -1.71 4.39
C SER A 85 -12.39 -2.81 3.73
N TRP A 86 -11.26 -2.47 3.13
CA TRP A 86 -10.36 -3.45 2.52
C TRP A 86 -9.70 -4.33 3.59
N ALA A 87 -9.24 -3.75 4.69
CA ALA A 87 -8.59 -4.42 5.80
C ALA A 87 -9.55 -5.32 6.57
N SER A 88 -10.83 -4.96 6.70
CA SER A 88 -11.83 -5.86 7.29
C SER A 88 -12.14 -7.06 6.39
N THR A 89 -11.98 -6.90 5.07
CA THR A 89 -12.23 -7.96 4.08
C THR A 89 -11.04 -8.92 3.94
N PHE A 90 -9.82 -8.40 3.88
CA PHE A 90 -8.62 -9.20 3.56
C PHE A 90 -7.58 -9.26 4.69
N GLY A 91 -7.69 -8.37 5.67
CA GLY A 91 -6.78 -8.32 6.80
C GLY A 91 -7.19 -9.28 7.92
N LYS A 92 -6.20 -9.96 8.50
CA LYS A 92 -6.31 -10.52 9.85
C LYS A 92 -5.29 -9.79 10.71
N THR A 93 -5.75 -9.06 11.72
CA THR A 93 -4.86 -8.41 12.69
C THR A 93 -4.27 -9.48 13.59
N VAL A 94 -3.00 -9.83 13.36
CA VAL A 94 -2.24 -10.67 14.29
C VAL A 94 -1.37 -9.72 15.11
N SER A 95 -1.63 -9.62 16.41
CA SER A 95 -0.74 -8.90 17.33
C SER A 95 0.51 -9.74 17.54
N ALA A 96 1.45 -9.67 16.60
CA ALA A 96 2.79 -10.19 16.81
C ALA A 96 3.61 -9.09 17.50
N LEU A 97 4.33 -9.45 18.56
CA LEU A 97 5.38 -8.59 19.10
C LEU A 97 6.41 -8.42 17.96
N GLU A 98 6.53 -7.22 17.37
CA GLU A 98 7.61 -6.96 16.42
C GLU A 98 8.92 -7.03 17.20
N LEU A 99 9.55 -8.20 17.17
CA LEU A 99 10.88 -8.43 17.71
C LEU A 99 11.85 -7.75 16.74
N ASN A 100 11.99 -6.43 16.90
CA ASN A 100 13.01 -5.67 16.22
C ASN A 100 14.35 -6.23 16.73
N PRO A 101 15.19 -6.87 15.89
CA PRO A 101 16.47 -7.33 16.37
C PRO A 101 17.35 -6.10 16.61
N ALA A 102 17.27 -5.56 17.83
CA ALA A 102 18.32 -4.74 18.40
C ALA A 102 19.55 -5.64 18.55
N ARG A 103 20.24 -5.86 17.43
CA ARG A 103 21.54 -6.51 17.45
C ARG A 103 22.53 -5.47 17.96
N ASN A 104 22.67 -5.48 19.28
CA ASN A 104 23.75 -4.88 20.04
C ASN A 104 25.07 -5.09 19.28
N ARG A 105 25.71 -4.00 18.83
CA ARG A 105 27.11 -4.07 18.41
C ARG A 105 27.94 -4.12 19.69
N LEU A 106 28.49 -5.29 19.98
CA LEU A 106 29.75 -5.39 20.73
C LEU A 106 30.88 -4.91 19.82
#